data_AF-A0A3C1BG45-F1
#
_entry.id   AF-A0A3C1BG45-F1
#
_cell.length_a   1.000
_cell.length_b   1.000
_cell.length_c   1.000
_cell.angle_alpha   90.00
_cell.angle_beta   90.00
_cell.angle_gamma   90.00
#
_symmetry.space_group_name_H-M   'P 1'
#
loop_
_entity.id
_entity.type
_entity.pdbx_description
1 polymer ?
#
loop_
_entity_poly.entity_id
_entity_poly.type
_entity_poly.pdbx_seq_one_letter_code
_entity_poly.pdbx_strand_id
1 'polypeptide(L)'
;CTIDLNPIRYVSDAGNFIRYVSDFKPLKMATFQAGINEDDKNNNGTWRVRIRLYHNKITKYIPTHHYVTKGQITKKFDIKDQFLIDILDDTIKGYRKKVSALGIQAASFTCEELREYLQRDEHQKIDYFAFAKDLINKISTKGTGVMQILP
;
A
#
# COMPACT_ATOMS: atom_id res chain seq x y z
N CYS A 1 29.16 -16.30 -0.44
CA CYS A 1 28.86 -15.32 0.62
C CYS A 1 27.33 -15.24 0.72
N THR A 2 26.73 -16.08 1.54
CA THR A 2 25.27 -16.21 1.67
C THR A 2 24.88 -15.51 2.95
N ILE A 3 24.14 -14.41 2.84
CA ILE A 3 23.71 -13.63 4.00
C ILE A 3 22.51 -14.35 4.59
N ASP A 4 22.72 -14.98 5.73
CA ASP A 4 21.73 -15.78 6.46
C ASP A 4 20.58 -14.87 6.95
N LEU A 5 19.40 -15.01 6.35
CA LEU A 5 18.19 -14.31 6.77
C LEU A 5 17.51 -15.13 7.88
N ASN A 6 17.73 -14.69 9.12
CA ASN A 6 17.16 -15.17 10.39
C ASN A 6 17.78 -16.48 10.95
N PRO A 7 18.65 -16.40 11.97
CA PRO A 7 18.91 -17.56 12.81
C PRO A 7 17.76 -17.70 13.81
N ILE A 8 16.80 -18.58 13.53
CA ILE A 8 15.92 -19.14 14.56
C ILE A 8 16.83 -19.93 15.50
N ARG A 9 17.21 -19.36 16.65
CA ARG A 9 17.97 -20.09 17.67
C ARG A 9 17.00 -20.86 18.56
N TYR A 10 17.08 -22.18 18.51
CA TYR A 10 16.44 -23.08 19.46
C TYR A 10 17.35 -23.25 20.68
N VAL A 11 16.80 -23.08 21.87
CA VAL A 11 17.46 -23.55 23.11
C VAL A 11 16.47 -24.50 23.78
N SER A 12 16.88 -25.76 23.94
CA SER A 12 16.11 -26.74 24.71
C SER A 12 16.48 -26.59 26.18
N ASP A 13 15.52 -26.24 27.02
CA ASP A 13 15.59 -26.53 28.44
C ASP A 13 14.36 -27.33 28.86
N ALA A 14 14.60 -28.50 29.46
CA ALA A 14 13.64 -29.36 30.13
C ALA A 14 12.28 -29.61 29.43
N GLY A 15 12.27 -29.91 28.13
CA GLY A 15 11.13 -30.55 27.46
C GLY A 15 9.84 -29.71 27.38
N ASN A 16 9.89 -28.41 27.64
CA ASN A 16 8.73 -27.53 27.52
C ASN A 16 8.87 -26.63 26.29
N PHE A 17 8.07 -26.89 25.25
CA PHE A 17 8.01 -26.09 24.03
C PHE A 17 7.28 -24.77 24.27
N ILE A 18 7.94 -23.82 24.93
CA ILE A 18 7.42 -22.45 25.03
C ILE A 18 7.69 -21.74 23.70
N ARG A 19 6.62 -21.46 22.94
CA ARG A 19 6.66 -20.53 21.80
C ARG A 19 7.06 -19.15 22.32
N TYR A 20 8.32 -18.78 22.18
CA TYR A 20 8.69 -17.36 22.18
C TYR A 20 8.20 -16.78 20.85
N VAL A 21 6.96 -16.26 20.85
CA VAL A 21 6.60 -15.25 19.85
C VAL A 21 7.50 -14.09 20.18
N SER A 22 8.35 -13.72 19.23
CA SER A 22 9.34 -12.67 19.35
C SER A 22 8.69 -11.34 19.76
N ASP A 23 8.58 -11.10 21.06
CA ASP A 23 8.35 -9.78 21.68
C ASP A 23 9.63 -8.92 21.63
N PHE A 24 10.53 -9.20 20.68
CA PHE A 24 11.45 -8.19 20.20
C PHE A 24 10.60 -7.14 19.49
N LYS A 25 10.15 -6.12 20.23
CA LYS A 25 9.61 -4.90 19.67
C LYS A 25 10.72 -4.28 18.80
N PRO A 26 10.69 -4.49 17.48
CA PRO A 26 11.83 -4.16 16.67
C PRO A 26 11.95 -2.64 16.61
N LEU A 27 13.19 -2.14 16.62
CA LEU A 27 13.51 -0.72 16.55
C LEU A 27 12.66 -0.04 15.45
N LYS A 28 11.69 0.78 15.88
CA LYS A 28 10.96 1.82 15.11
C LYS A 28 10.70 1.52 13.63
N MET A 29 10.18 0.35 13.28
CA MET A 29 9.69 0.10 11.92
C MET A 29 8.32 0.76 11.69
N ALA A 30 8.06 1.23 10.47
CA ALA A 30 6.73 1.67 10.07
C ALA A 30 5.81 0.45 9.91
N THR A 31 4.73 0.40 10.68
CA THR A 31 3.72 -0.67 10.59
C THR A 31 2.48 -0.17 9.87
N PHE A 32 1.93 -1.02 9.02
CA PHE A 32 0.76 -0.73 8.18
C PHE A 32 -0.36 -1.71 8.50
N GLN A 33 -1.57 -1.19 8.67
CA GLN A 33 -2.77 -2.01 8.86
C GLN A 33 -3.95 -1.36 8.12
N ALA A 34 -4.66 -2.12 7.29
CA ALA A 34 -5.89 -1.64 6.67
C ALA A 34 -7.06 -1.75 7.65
N GLY A 35 -7.97 -0.77 7.62
CA GLY A 35 -9.17 -0.79 8.43
C GLY A 35 -10.11 0.37 8.10
N ILE A 36 -11.21 0.43 8.84
CA ILE A 36 -12.17 1.53 8.79
C ILE A 36 -12.32 2.12 10.19
N ASN A 37 -12.71 3.39 10.25
CA ASN A 37 -13.10 4.03 11.50
C ASN A 37 -14.63 4.01 11.59
N GLU A 38 -15.14 3.72 12.78
CA GLU A 38 -16.59 3.70 13.04
C GLU A 38 -17.23 5.08 12.82
N ASP A 39 -16.57 6.14 13.28
CA ASP A 39 -17.05 7.53 13.22
C ASP A 39 -17.11 8.11 11.80
N ASP A 40 -16.37 7.52 10.86
CA ASP A 40 -16.23 8.01 9.48
C ASP A 40 -17.28 7.40 8.53
N LYS A 41 -18.53 7.35 9.00
CA LYS A 41 -19.65 6.86 8.21
C LYS A 41 -20.20 7.96 7.31
N ASN A 42 -20.22 7.72 6.00
CA ASN A 42 -20.89 8.62 5.07
C ASN A 42 -22.42 8.54 5.22
N ASN A 43 -23.12 9.58 4.77
CA ASN A 43 -24.60 9.64 4.78
C ASN A 43 -25.24 8.44 4.06
N ASN A 44 -24.56 7.87 3.06
CA ASN A 44 -25.02 6.73 2.27
C ASN A 44 -24.78 5.37 2.95
N GLY A 45 -24.27 5.34 4.19
CA GLY A 45 -24.01 4.10 4.92
C GLY A 45 -22.76 3.33 4.45
N THR A 46 -21.82 4.02 3.82
CA THR A 46 -20.53 3.49 3.36
C THR A 46 -19.40 4.03 4.23
N TRP A 47 -18.37 3.22 4.46
CA TRP A 47 -17.15 3.64 5.15
C TRP A 47 -15.98 3.69 4.17
N ARG A 48 -15.14 4.71 4.29
CA ARG A 48 -13.90 4.81 3.52
C ARG A 48 -12.83 3.93 4.17
N VAL A 49 -12.20 3.07 3.38
CA VAL A 49 -11.06 2.27 3.87
C VAL A 49 -9.83 3.15 3.98
N ARG A 50 -9.13 3.05 5.10
CA ARG A 50 -7.87 3.75 5.35
C ARG A 50 -6.79 2.76 5.77
N ILE A 51 -5.55 3.05 5.39
CA ILE A 51 -4.38 2.32 5.86
C ILE A 51 -3.79 3.11 7.02
N ARG A 52 -3.82 2.53 8.21
CA ARG A 52 -3.15 3.04 9.40
C ARG A 52 -1.65 2.88 9.22
N LEU A 53 -0.93 3.99 9.22
CA LEU A 53 0.52 4.07 9.32
C LEU A 53 0.88 4.40 10.77
N TYR A 54 1.60 3.51 11.42
CA TYR A 54 2.19 3.78 12.73
C TYR A 54 3.70 3.83 12.60
N HIS A 55 4.28 4.97 12.99
CA HIS A 55 5.72 5.20 12.93
C HIS A 55 6.12 6.19 14.02
N ASN A 56 7.27 5.97 14.67
CA ASN A 56 7.79 6.88 15.69
C ASN A 56 6.77 7.22 16.80
N LYS A 57 5.98 6.24 17.27
CA LYS A 57 4.90 6.38 18.27
C LYS A 57 3.71 7.26 17.83
N ILE A 58 3.67 7.69 16.58
CA ILE A 58 2.61 8.50 16.01
C ILE A 58 1.84 7.66 14.99
N THR A 59 0.52 7.74 15.06
CA THR A 59 -0.39 7.11 14.10
C THR A 59 -0.91 8.15 13.12
N LYS A 60 -0.85 7.84 11.83
CA LYS A 60 -1.49 8.59 10.75
C LYS A 60 -2.30 7.65 9.87
N TYR A 61 -3.25 8.20 9.12
CA TYR A 61 -4.09 7.43 8.23
C TYR A 61 -3.83 7.86 6.78
N ILE A 62 -3.60 6.87 5.92
CA ILE A 62 -3.52 7.05 4.47
C ILE A 62 -4.92 6.70 3.92
N PRO A 63 -5.66 7.66 3.38
CA PRO A 63 -6.95 7.38 2.79
C PRO A 63 -6.75 6.56 1.50
N THR A 64 -7.60 5.55 1.28
CA THR A 64 -7.61 4.79 0.02
C THR A 64 -8.78 5.23 -0.86
N HIS A 65 -8.84 4.71 -2.09
CA HIS A 65 -9.94 4.91 -3.02
C HIS A 65 -11.12 3.96 -2.76
N HIS A 66 -10.96 2.97 -1.86
CA HIS A 66 -11.95 1.92 -1.63
C HIS A 66 -12.96 2.32 -0.55
N TYR A 67 -14.19 1.89 -0.77
CA TYR A 67 -15.31 2.05 0.14
C TYR A 67 -15.95 0.70 0.42
N VAL A 68 -16.42 0.52 1.65
CA VAL A 68 -17.11 -0.69 2.08
C VAL A 68 -18.51 -0.37 2.58
N THR A 69 -19.42 -1.29 2.34
CA THR A 69 -20.80 -1.26 2.85
C THR A 69 -20.93 -2.11 4.10
N LYS A 70 -22.09 -2.05 4.77
CA LYS A 70 -22.37 -2.83 5.99
C LYS A 70 -22.25 -4.35 5.76
N GLY A 71 -22.54 -4.82 4.55
CA GLY A 71 -22.45 -6.25 4.21
C GLY A 71 -21.02 -6.77 4.08
N GLN A 72 -20.06 -5.87 3.84
CA GLN A 72 -18.64 -6.19 3.64
C GLN A 72 -17.80 -6.03 4.92
N ILE A 73 -18.43 -5.65 6.03
CA ILE A 73 -17.76 -5.44 7.32
C ILE A 73 -18.39 -6.30 8.42
N THR A 74 -17.59 -6.60 9.44
CA THR A 74 -18.06 -7.29 10.64
C THR A 74 -18.72 -6.30 11.60
N LYS A 75 -19.38 -6.82 12.66
CA LYS A 75 -19.92 -5.99 13.75
C LYS A 75 -18.83 -5.20 14.51
N LYS A 76 -17.56 -5.60 14.37
CA LYS A 76 -16.40 -4.94 14.96
C LYS A 76 -15.73 -3.93 14.01
N PHE A 77 -16.37 -3.63 12.87
CA PHE A 77 -15.83 -2.76 11.82
C PHE A 77 -14.53 -3.28 11.18
N ASP A 78 -14.35 -4.60 11.17
CA ASP A 78 -13.29 -5.25 10.37
C ASP A 78 -13.79 -5.55 8.96
N ILE A 79 -12.92 -5.43 7.96
CA ILE A 79 -13.24 -5.77 6.57
C ILE A 79 -13.33 -7.30 6.45
N LYS A 80 -14.42 -7.81 5.85
CA LYS A 80 -14.65 -9.24 5.61
C LYS A 80 -14.45 -9.65 4.15
N ASP A 81 -14.59 -8.71 3.22
CA ASP A 81 -14.48 -8.97 1.79
C ASP A 81 -13.06 -9.40 1.41
N GLN A 82 -12.88 -10.67 1.03
CA GLN A 82 -11.57 -11.26 0.73
C GLN A 82 -10.89 -10.59 -0.46
N PHE A 83 -11.64 -10.25 -1.51
CA PHE A 83 -11.09 -9.60 -2.69
C PHE A 83 -10.51 -8.23 -2.34
N LEU A 84 -11.21 -7.48 -1.48
CA LEU A 84 -10.73 -6.20 -1.01
C LEU A 84 -9.52 -6.35 -0.06
N ILE A 85 -9.52 -7.36 0.80
CA ILE A 85 -8.37 -7.67 1.67
C ILE A 85 -7.12 -7.93 0.82
N ASP A 86 -7.22 -8.75 -0.23
CA ASP A 86 -6.09 -9.08 -1.09
C ASP A 86 -5.50 -7.84 -1.79
N ILE A 87 -6.36 -6.94 -2.30
CA ILE A 87 -5.94 -5.66 -2.90
C ILE A 87 -5.23 -4.76 -1.88
N LEU A 88 -5.79 -4.65 -0.67
CA LEU A 88 -5.22 -3.83 0.39
C LEU A 88 -3.88 -4.40 0.88
N ASP A 89 -3.77 -5.72 0.97
CA ASP A 89 -2.53 -6.40 1.34
C ASP A 89 -1.44 -6.20 0.29
N ASP A 90 -1.78 -6.26 -1.00
CA ASP A 90 -0.84 -5.95 -2.07
C ASP A 90 -0.39 -4.49 -2.05
N THR A 91 -1.30 -3.56 -1.74
CA THR A 91 -0.97 -2.15 -1.51
C THR A 91 -0.01 -1.98 -0.34
N ILE A 92 -0.29 -2.65 0.79
CA ILE A 92 0.56 -2.64 1.98
C ILE A 92 1.93 -3.25 1.69
N LYS A 93 2.01 -4.34 0.92
CA LYS A 93 3.28 -4.92 0.46
C LYS A 93 4.08 -3.91 -0.37
N GLY A 94 3.42 -3.14 -1.24
CA GLY A 94 4.02 -2.03 -1.97
C GLY A 94 4.64 -0.98 -1.04
N TYR A 95 3.90 -0.52 -0.03
CA TYR A 95 4.41 0.42 0.96
C TYR A 95 5.58 -0.14 1.76
N ARG A 96 5.52 -1.41 2.18
CA ARG A 96 6.64 -2.07 2.87
C ARG A 96 7.89 -2.06 2.00
N LYS A 97 7.79 -2.40 0.71
CA LYS A 97 8.93 -2.34 -0.22
C LYS A 97 9.54 -0.93 -0.32
N LYS A 98 8.70 0.11 -0.41
CA LYS A 98 9.16 1.51 -0.45
C LYS A 98 9.91 1.90 0.83
N VAL A 99 9.35 1.58 2.00
CA VAL A 99 10.02 1.86 3.28
C VAL A 99 11.32 1.05 3.41
N SER A 100 11.32 -0.20 2.96
CA SER A 100 12.53 -1.03 2.93
C SER A 100 13.62 -0.45 2.02
N ALA A 101 13.25 0.18 0.89
CA ALA A 101 14.19 0.83 0.00
C ALA A 101 14.87 2.06 0.64
N LEU A 102 14.20 2.77 1.54
CA LEU A 102 14.78 3.87 2.32
C LEU A 102 15.78 3.38 3.39
N GLY A 103 15.69 2.11 3.79
CA GLY A 103 16.60 1.50 4.76
C GLY A 103 16.67 2.29 6.08
N ILE A 104 17.89 2.66 6.49
CA ILE A 104 18.16 3.36 7.75
C ILE A 104 17.52 4.75 7.78
N GLN A 105 17.42 5.43 6.63
CA GLN A 105 16.86 6.78 6.55
C GLN A 105 15.39 6.82 6.97
N ALA A 106 14.66 5.72 6.79
CA ALA A 106 13.26 5.62 7.20
C ALA A 106 13.04 5.89 8.70
N ALA A 107 14.03 5.63 9.55
CA ALA A 107 13.92 5.87 10.99
C ALA A 107 13.95 7.37 11.35
N SER A 108 14.61 8.19 10.53
CA SER A 108 14.73 9.64 10.71
C SER A 108 13.51 10.41 10.20
N PHE A 109 12.65 9.78 9.40
CA PHE A 109 11.45 10.42 8.86
C PHE A 109 10.41 10.59 9.96
N THR A 110 9.65 11.68 9.88
CA THR A 110 8.42 11.82 10.63
C THR A 110 7.31 10.95 10.01
N CYS A 111 6.30 10.63 10.81
CA CYS A 111 5.15 9.86 10.33
C CYS A 111 4.40 10.60 9.19
N GLU A 112 4.43 11.94 9.18
CA GLU A 112 3.81 12.77 8.14
C GLU A 112 4.63 12.74 6.85
N GLU A 113 5.94 12.96 6.90
CA GLU A 113 6.82 12.87 5.71
C GLU A 113 6.76 11.49 5.08
N LEU A 114 6.72 10.44 5.89
CA LEU A 114 6.58 9.07 5.40
C LEU A 114 5.22 8.87 4.71
N ARG A 115 4.15 9.45 5.25
CA ARG A 115 2.82 9.42 4.62
C ARG A 115 2.85 10.08 3.24
N GLU A 116 3.43 11.27 3.14
CA GLU A 116 3.54 12.02 1.89
C GLU A 116 4.40 11.30 0.86
N TYR A 117 5.53 10.72 1.30
CA TYR A 117 6.38 9.92 0.44
C TYR A 117 5.64 8.73 -0.17
N LEU A 118 4.84 8.01 0.63
CA LEU A 118 4.09 6.86 0.15
C LEU A 118 3.00 7.23 -0.86
N GLN A 119 2.36 8.39 -0.69
CA GLN A 119 1.31 8.91 -1.58
C GLN A 119 1.87 9.48 -2.90
N ARG A 120 3.09 10.02 -2.91
CA ARG A 120 3.67 10.71 -4.08
C ARG A 120 3.73 9.84 -5.34
N ASP A 121 3.96 8.53 -5.23
CA ASP A 121 4.02 7.65 -6.42
C ASP A 121 2.66 7.06 -6.84
N GLU A 122 1.61 7.12 -6.00
CA GLU A 122 0.27 6.66 -6.40
C GLU A 122 -0.28 7.52 -7.56
N HIS A 123 0.16 8.79 -7.61
CA HIS A 123 -0.20 9.74 -8.67
C HIS A 123 0.70 9.69 -9.92
N GLN A 124 1.80 8.93 -9.94
CA GLN A 124 2.76 8.88 -11.06
C GLN A 124 2.67 7.60 -11.91
N LYS A 125 1.45 7.14 -12.19
CA LYS A 125 1.19 6.17 -13.29
C LYS A 125 0.44 6.82 -14.44
N ILE A 126 0.97 7.93 -14.96
CA ILE A 126 0.68 8.31 -16.34
C ILE A 126 1.74 7.60 -17.18
N ASP A 127 1.34 6.55 -17.88
CA ASP A 127 2.21 5.89 -18.84
C ASP A 127 2.32 6.79 -20.09
N TYR A 128 3.31 7.68 -20.09
CA TYR A 128 3.55 8.65 -21.15
C TYR A 128 3.67 7.99 -22.54
N PHE A 129 4.17 6.74 -22.60
CA PHE A 129 4.27 6.00 -23.86
C PHE A 129 2.90 5.53 -24.34
N ALA A 130 2.02 5.09 -23.43
CA ALA A 130 0.64 4.76 -23.77
C ALA A 130 -0.13 6.00 -24.27
N PHE A 131 0.05 7.14 -23.59
CA PHE A 131 -0.53 8.42 -24.00
C PHE A 131 -0.03 8.87 -25.38
N ALA A 132 1.27 8.80 -25.62
CA ALA A 132 1.87 9.16 -26.92
C ALA A 132 1.37 8.26 -28.05
N LYS A 133 1.26 6.94 -27.82
CA LYS A 133 0.70 6.00 -28.81
C LYS A 133 -0.76 6.32 -29.14
N ASP A 134 -1.58 6.60 -28.15
CA ASP A 134 -2.99 6.97 -28.35
C ASP A 134 -3.15 8.29 -29.14
N LEU A 135 -2.29 9.28 -28.85
CA LEU A 135 -2.26 10.55 -29.58
C LEU A 135 -1.88 10.36 -31.05
N ILE A 136 -0.83 9.58 -31.34
CA ILE A 136 -0.39 9.28 -32.71
C ILE A 136 -1.51 8.60 -33.51
N ASN A 137 -2.18 7.62 -32.91
CA ASN A 137 -3.28 6.91 -33.56
C ASN A 137 -4.46 7.84 -33.87
N LYS A 138 -4.80 8.74 -32.96
CA LYS A 138 -5.86 9.76 -33.16
C LYS A 138 -5.53 10.78 -34.24
N ILE A 139 -4.26 11.14 -34.40
CA ILE A 139 -3.80 12.05 -35.46
C ILE A 139 -3.83 11.34 -36.82
N SER A 140 -3.39 10.08 -36.88
CA SER A 140 -3.38 9.28 -38.11
C SER A 140 -4.78 9.05 -38.69
N THR A 141 -5.81 8.91 -37.84
CA THR A 141 -7.20 8.68 -38.30
C THR A 141 -7.92 9.95 -38.76
N LYS A 142 -7.45 11.14 -38.40
CA LYS A 142 -8.13 12.42 -38.73
C LYS A 142 -7.61 13.12 -40.00
N GLY A 143 -6.74 12.47 -40.77
CA GLY A 143 -6.42 12.88 -42.14
C GLY A 143 -5.33 13.95 -42.22
N THR A 144 -4.10 13.50 -42.46
CA THR A 144 -3.16 14.30 -43.26
C THR A 144 -3.48 13.98 -44.71
N GLY A 145 -4.26 14.84 -45.36
CA GLY A 145 -4.53 14.74 -46.80
C GLY A 145 -3.24 14.97 -47.57
N VAL A 146 -2.50 13.90 -47.86
CA VAL A 146 -1.38 13.95 -48.80
C VAL A 146 -1.98 13.68 -50.18
N MET A 147 -2.09 14.74 -50.97
CA MET A 147 -2.54 14.74 -52.36
C MET A 147 -1.63 13.82 -53.18
N GLN A 148 -2.11 12.63 -53.53
CA GLN A 148 -1.44 11.77 -54.51
C GLN A 148 -1.61 12.43 -55.88
N ILE A 149 -0.53 13.01 -56.39
CA ILE A 149 -0.42 13.36 -57.80
C ILE A 149 -0.13 12.05 -58.54
N LEU A 150 -1.14 11.51 -59.21
CA LEU A 150 -1.00 10.37 -60.13
C LEU A 150 -0.23 10.82 -61.40
N PRO A 151 0.49 9.89 -62.06
CA PRO A 151 1.54 10.22 -63.04
C PRO A 151 1.06 10.95 -64.29
#